data_AF-A0A8C9INA4-F1
#
_entry.id   AF-A0A8C9INA4-F1
#
_cell.length_a   1.000
_cell.length_b   1.000
_cell.length_c   1.000
_cell.angle_alpha   90.00
_cell.angle_beta   90.00
_cell.angle_gamma   90.00
#
_symmetry.space_group_name_H-M   'P 1'
#
loop_
_entity.id
_entity.type
_entity.pdbx_description
1 polymer ?
#
loop_
_entity_poly.entity_id
_entity_poly.type
_entity_poly.pdbx_seq_one_letter_code
_entity_poly.pdbx_strand_id
1 'polypeptide(L)'
;MAPRGRRERPFSSGRFPGLLLATLVLQLSSSSDACEAPPTFEAMELIGKPKPYYKIGERVDYKCKKGYFYIPPLATHSICDRNHTWLPVSDEGCYREMCPHIQDPLNGEAILANESYAFGSEIHFICNEGYYLIGKDILYCELKDTVAVWSDKPPICEKVLCTPPPKIKNGKHTFSEVEVFEYLDVVTYSCDPAPGPDPFSLIGESTIYCGNNSTWSHAAPECKVVKCRFPVVENGKQISGFGKKFYYKATVMFECDKGYYLNGSDKIVCESNSTWDPPVPKCLKGYPKPDEGILDSLDDWVIALIVIVIVVAVAVICVALYRLLQGRKKKGKADDGAEYATYQTKLTPPAEQRG
;
A
#
# COMPACT_ATOMS: atom_id res chain seq x y z
N MET A 1 35.42 -1.13 -14.49
CA MET A 1 36.85 -0.91 -14.78
C MET A 1 37.50 -0.32 -13.54
N ALA A 2 38.36 -1.09 -12.89
CA ALA A 2 39.21 -0.64 -11.78
C ALA A 2 40.66 -0.57 -12.27
N PRO A 3 41.51 0.27 -11.65
CA PRO A 3 42.92 -0.07 -11.47
C PRO A 3 43.26 -0.09 -9.97
N ARG A 4 43.63 -1.24 -9.40
CA ARG A 4 44.99 -1.82 -9.29
C ARG A 4 46.01 -0.86 -8.66
N GLY A 5 46.25 -1.08 -7.37
CA GLY A 5 47.40 -0.56 -6.64
C GLY A 5 48.69 -1.35 -6.85
N ARG A 6 49.79 -0.77 -6.37
CA ARG A 6 51.12 -1.35 -6.03
C ARG A 6 52.00 -0.14 -5.59
N ARG A 7 52.89 -0.13 -4.59
CA ARG A 7 53.64 -1.13 -3.83
C ARG A 7 54.22 -0.43 -2.59
N GLU A 8 54.25 -1.12 -1.46
CA GLU A 8 55.13 -0.82 -0.32
C GLU A 8 56.60 -1.12 -0.67
N ARG A 9 57.55 -0.50 0.03
CA ARG A 9 58.47 -1.22 0.94
C ARG A 9 59.32 -0.29 1.85
N PRO A 10 59.85 -0.81 2.97
CA PRO A 10 60.26 -0.10 4.18
C PRO A 10 61.79 -0.12 4.39
N PHE A 11 62.28 0.54 5.46
CA PHE A 11 63.36 0.12 6.37
C PHE A 11 63.66 1.29 7.35
N SER A 12 63.57 1.10 8.68
CA SER A 12 64.69 0.80 9.62
C SER A 12 65.52 2.07 9.95
N SER A 13 65.96 2.44 11.15
CA SER A 13 66.14 1.82 12.47
C SER A 13 66.71 2.92 13.41
N GLY A 14 66.57 2.75 14.74
CA GLY A 14 67.46 3.36 15.76
C GLY A 14 66.99 4.72 16.32
N ARG A 15 66.32 4.81 17.47
CA ARG A 15 66.74 4.61 18.88
C ARG A 15 67.70 5.69 19.43
N PHE A 16 67.09 6.80 19.89
CA PHE A 16 67.35 7.66 21.08
C PHE A 16 68.76 8.25 21.37
N PRO A 17 68.92 9.29 22.24
CA PRO A 17 67.94 10.23 22.83
C PRO A 17 68.38 11.72 22.83
N GLY A 18 67.41 12.60 23.12
CA GLY A 18 67.64 13.75 24.00
C GLY A 18 67.87 15.10 23.32
N LEU A 19 66.86 15.96 23.35
CA LEU A 19 66.92 17.30 23.97
C LEU A 19 65.58 18.04 23.73
N LEU A 20 64.85 18.16 24.84
CA LEU A 20 63.85 19.17 25.21
C LEU A 20 63.68 20.34 24.23
N LEU A 21 62.52 20.41 23.57
CA LEU A 21 61.85 21.68 23.30
C LEU A 21 60.35 21.49 23.50
N ALA A 22 59.86 22.04 24.61
CA ALA A 22 58.44 22.21 24.87
C ALA A 22 57.89 23.24 23.87
N THR A 23 57.24 22.78 22.81
CA THR A 23 56.32 23.62 22.05
C THR A 23 54.95 23.49 22.71
N LEU A 24 54.70 24.42 23.63
CA LEU A 24 53.39 24.79 24.11
C LEU A 24 52.49 24.98 22.89
N VAL A 25 51.53 24.09 22.67
CA VAL A 25 50.39 24.35 21.79
C VAL A 25 49.63 25.48 22.46
N LEU A 26 49.92 26.71 22.03
CA LEU A 26 49.08 27.87 22.31
C LEU A 26 47.69 27.49 21.81
N GLN A 27 46.79 27.21 22.75
CA GLN A 27 45.39 27.47 22.50
C GLN A 27 45.30 28.95 22.18
N LEU A 28 45.20 29.28 20.89
CA LEU A 28 44.65 30.55 20.45
C LEU A 28 43.16 30.51 20.80
N SER A 29 42.84 30.67 22.08
CA SER A 29 41.64 31.40 22.44
C SER A 29 41.88 32.80 21.89
N SER A 30 41.37 33.11 20.70
CA SER A 30 41.31 34.50 20.25
C SER A 30 40.53 35.24 21.31
N SER A 31 41.19 36.07 22.11
CA SER A 31 40.54 37.11 22.88
C SER A 31 39.96 38.09 21.85
N SER A 32 38.75 37.83 21.39
CA SER A 32 38.03 38.76 20.55
C SER A 32 37.60 39.93 21.44
N ASP A 33 38.25 41.09 21.27
CA ASP A 33 37.85 42.37 21.89
C ASP A 33 36.55 42.93 21.25
N ALA A 34 35.64 42.05 20.81
CA ALA A 34 34.42 42.37 20.08
C ALA A 34 33.36 41.29 20.28
N CYS A 35 32.08 41.66 20.22
CA CYS A 35 31.00 40.68 20.15
C CYS A 35 30.98 40.00 18.78
N GLU A 36 30.71 38.69 18.79
CA GLU A 36 30.49 37.87 17.59
C GLU A 36 29.14 38.19 16.92
N ALA A 37 28.75 37.35 15.96
CA ALA A 37 27.47 37.48 15.26
C ALA A 37 26.29 37.58 16.26
N PRO A 38 25.30 38.46 15.99
CA PRO A 38 24.13 38.58 16.84
C PRO A 38 23.35 37.26 16.94
N PRO A 39 22.68 36.99 18.07
CA PRO A 39 21.84 35.80 18.21
C PRO A 39 20.71 35.75 17.17
N THR A 40 20.35 34.54 16.75
CA THR A 40 19.26 34.27 15.79
C THR A 40 18.05 33.68 16.51
N PHE A 41 16.85 34.05 16.06
CA PHE A 41 15.60 33.70 16.73
C PHE A 41 14.59 33.05 15.77
N GLU A 42 13.58 32.36 16.32
CA GLU A 42 12.52 31.74 15.52
C GLU A 42 11.50 32.79 15.09
N ALA A 43 11.08 33.69 15.99
CA ALA A 43 10.00 34.65 15.76
C ALA A 43 10.46 36.05 15.33
N MET A 44 11.75 36.40 15.50
CA MET A 44 12.31 37.69 15.08
C MET A 44 13.56 37.57 14.20
N GLU A 45 13.82 38.59 13.40
CA GLU A 45 14.97 38.68 12.49
C GLU A 45 15.73 40.00 12.67
N LEU A 46 17.04 39.96 12.47
CA LEU A 46 17.92 41.13 12.57
C LEU A 46 17.55 42.16 11.49
N ILE A 47 17.49 43.44 11.88
CA ILE A 47 17.31 44.54 10.93
C ILE A 47 18.65 44.85 10.25
N GLY A 48 18.76 44.48 8.97
CA GLY A 48 19.95 44.72 8.16
C GLY A 48 20.87 43.50 8.06
N LYS A 49 22.11 43.71 7.60
CA LYS A 49 23.08 42.63 7.40
C LYS A 49 23.99 42.49 8.62
N PRO A 50 24.27 41.26 9.11
CA PRO A 50 25.17 41.06 10.24
C PRO A 50 26.61 41.44 9.84
N LYS A 51 27.32 42.09 10.76
CA LYS A 51 28.75 42.36 10.64
C LYS A 51 29.55 41.16 11.17
N PRO A 52 30.80 40.96 10.71
CA PRO A 52 31.66 39.92 11.27
C PRO A 52 32.09 40.19 12.72
N TYR A 53 32.08 41.45 13.19
CA TYR A 53 32.43 41.84 14.55
C TYR A 53 31.71 43.14 14.97
N TYR A 54 31.42 43.27 16.26
CA TYR A 54 30.73 44.43 16.86
C TYR A 54 31.50 44.99 18.06
N LYS A 55 31.65 46.33 18.14
CA LYS A 55 32.34 46.98 19.26
C LYS A 55 31.45 47.05 20.51
N ILE A 56 32.06 47.15 21.68
CA ILE A 56 31.35 47.40 22.96
C ILE A 56 30.45 48.63 22.81
N GLY A 57 29.20 48.50 23.25
CA GLY A 57 28.17 49.54 23.16
C GLY A 57 27.44 49.61 21.82
N GLU A 58 27.83 48.85 20.79
CA GLU A 58 27.02 48.74 19.57
C GLU A 58 25.69 48.05 19.86
N ARG A 59 24.61 48.63 19.33
CA ARG A 59 23.24 48.13 19.41
C ARG A 59 22.84 47.45 18.11
N VAL A 60 22.15 46.33 18.23
CA VAL A 60 21.45 45.66 17.14
C VAL A 60 19.97 45.60 17.45
N ASP A 61 19.15 45.88 16.43
CA ASP A 61 17.70 45.88 16.53
C ASP A 61 17.13 44.69 15.74
N TYR A 62 16.09 44.09 16.29
CA TYR A 62 15.33 43.01 15.69
C TYR A 62 13.92 43.49 15.36
N LYS A 63 13.33 42.89 14.34
CA LYS A 63 11.90 43.02 14.01
C LYS A 63 11.27 41.63 13.98
N CYS A 64 9.99 41.52 14.31
CA CYS A 64 9.29 40.25 14.17
C CYS A 64 9.28 39.81 12.70
N LYS A 65 9.41 38.49 12.47
CA LYS A 65 9.34 37.90 11.13
C LYS A 65 7.93 38.06 10.54
N LYS A 66 7.80 37.82 9.24
CA LYS A 66 6.48 37.82 8.57
C LYS A 66 5.54 36.81 9.24
N GLY A 67 4.33 37.24 9.57
CA GLY A 67 3.36 36.44 10.33
C GLY A 67 3.53 36.50 11.83
N TYR A 68 4.31 37.47 12.34
CA TYR A 68 4.43 37.77 13.76
C TYR A 68 4.23 39.27 14.01
N PHE A 69 3.62 39.61 15.14
CA PHE A 69 3.44 40.97 15.63
C PHE A 69 4.06 41.16 17.00
N TYR A 70 4.51 42.39 17.28
CA TYR A 70 5.19 42.73 18.53
C TYR A 70 4.19 43.21 19.59
N ILE A 71 4.29 42.66 20.80
CA ILE A 71 3.55 43.14 21.97
C ILE A 71 4.56 43.68 23.02
N PRO A 72 4.48 44.98 23.39
CA PRO A 72 5.29 45.55 24.47
C PRO A 72 5.05 44.87 25.83
N PRO A 73 6.02 44.85 26.77
CA PRO A 73 7.18 45.75 26.87
C PRO A 73 8.55 45.13 26.56
N LEU A 74 8.59 43.89 26.05
CA LEU A 74 9.83 43.13 25.88
C LEU A 74 10.79 43.80 24.89
N ALA A 75 12.08 43.90 25.24
CA ALA A 75 13.06 44.52 24.37
C ALA A 75 13.29 43.68 23.11
N THR A 76 13.21 44.30 21.93
CA THR A 76 13.58 43.71 20.62
C THR A 76 14.95 44.21 20.15
N HIS A 77 15.84 44.52 21.09
CA HIS A 77 17.19 44.98 20.79
C HIS A 77 18.18 44.43 21.81
N SER A 78 19.44 44.26 21.39
CA SER A 78 20.54 43.88 22.27
C SER A 78 21.74 44.79 22.04
N ILE A 79 22.55 44.95 23.09
CA ILE A 79 23.74 45.80 23.09
C ILE A 79 24.93 44.92 23.44
N CYS A 80 26.05 45.13 22.75
CA CYS A 80 27.31 44.46 23.05
C CYS A 80 27.86 44.98 24.40
N ASP A 81 27.84 44.13 25.43
CA ASP A 81 28.29 44.48 26.78
C ASP A 81 29.83 44.54 26.89
N ARG A 82 30.34 45.10 28.00
CA ARG A 82 31.78 45.20 28.29
C ARG A 82 32.50 43.85 28.35
N ASN A 83 31.75 42.78 28.61
CA ASN A 83 32.26 41.42 28.59
C ASN A 83 32.36 40.81 27.18
N HIS A 84 32.14 41.60 26.12
CA HIS A 84 32.10 41.16 24.72
C HIS A 84 31.01 40.12 24.45
N THR A 85 29.92 40.20 25.20
CA THR A 85 28.73 39.36 25.06
C THR A 85 27.49 40.21 24.82
N TRP A 86 26.54 39.70 24.05
CA TRP A 86 25.25 40.36 23.85
C TRP A 86 24.42 40.35 25.14
N LEU A 87 23.80 41.48 25.48
CA LEU A 87 22.82 41.53 26.57
C LEU A 87 21.64 40.58 26.27
N PRO A 88 21.06 39.93 27.30
CA PRO A 88 19.95 39.00 27.12
C PRO A 88 18.78 39.63 26.37
N VAL A 89 18.34 38.96 25.30
CA VAL A 89 17.17 39.35 24.50
C VAL A 89 16.43 38.07 24.11
N SER A 90 15.11 38.13 24.06
CA SER A 90 14.23 37.00 23.76
C SER A 90 13.21 37.39 22.68
N ASP A 91 12.77 36.42 21.88
CA ASP A 91 11.75 36.61 20.86
C ASP A 91 10.31 36.37 21.36
N GLU A 92 10.13 36.16 22.67
CA GLU A 92 8.83 36.06 23.34
C GLU A 92 7.91 37.28 23.14
N GLY A 93 8.48 38.45 22.81
CA GLY A 93 7.71 39.65 22.46
C GLY A 93 7.05 39.60 21.08
N CYS A 94 7.42 38.63 20.23
CA CYS A 94 6.86 38.42 18.90
C CYS A 94 5.85 37.27 18.92
N TYR A 95 4.56 37.62 18.81
CA TYR A 95 3.44 36.68 18.81
C TYR A 95 3.04 36.34 17.38
N ARG A 96 2.69 35.07 17.13
CA ARG A 96 2.30 34.63 15.79
C ARG A 96 0.90 35.16 15.45
N GLU A 97 0.74 35.65 14.23
CA GLU A 97 -0.55 36.02 13.65
C GLU A 97 -1.45 34.79 13.50
N MET A 98 -2.73 34.95 13.83
CA MET A 98 -3.72 33.88 13.81
C MET A 98 -4.93 34.30 13.01
N CYS A 99 -5.41 33.39 12.16
CA CYS A 99 -6.67 33.58 11.47
C CYS A 99 -7.85 33.52 12.46
N PRO A 100 -8.99 34.15 12.11
CA PRO A 100 -10.19 34.08 12.93
C PRO A 100 -10.61 32.63 13.18
N HIS A 101 -11.09 32.35 14.39
CA HIS A 101 -11.65 31.05 14.73
C HIS A 101 -12.86 30.73 13.84
N ILE A 102 -12.87 29.53 13.24
CA ILE A 102 -13.99 29.03 12.45
C ILE A 102 -14.76 28.04 13.31
N GLN A 103 -16.07 28.26 13.45
CA GLN A 103 -16.97 27.28 14.06
C GLN A 103 -17.27 26.18 13.05
N ASP A 104 -17.54 24.98 13.55
CA ASP A 104 -17.96 23.87 12.70
C ASP A 104 -19.18 24.27 11.85
N PRO A 105 -19.16 23.98 10.54
CA PRO A 105 -20.32 24.23 9.69
C PRO A 105 -21.49 23.38 10.18
N LEU A 106 -22.71 23.90 10.01
CA LEU A 106 -23.90 23.13 10.39
C LEU A 106 -23.96 21.83 9.57
N ASN A 107 -24.06 20.69 10.25
CA ASN A 107 -23.97 19.34 9.64
C ASN A 107 -22.63 19.05 8.95
N GLY A 108 -21.53 19.56 9.49
CA GLY A 108 -20.18 19.17 9.11
C GLY A 108 -19.18 19.48 10.23
N GLU A 109 -17.91 19.32 9.90
CA GLU A 109 -16.78 19.47 10.82
C GLU A 109 -15.64 20.22 10.12
N ALA A 110 -14.96 21.08 10.87
CA ALA A 110 -13.77 21.80 10.43
C ALA A 110 -12.52 21.24 11.12
N ILE A 111 -11.65 20.59 10.36
CA ILE A 111 -10.48 19.85 10.85
C ILE A 111 -9.20 20.64 10.55
N LEU A 112 -8.51 21.08 11.60
CA LEU A 112 -7.23 21.77 11.48
C LEU A 112 -6.10 20.76 11.25
N ALA A 113 -5.35 20.91 10.15
CA ALA A 113 -4.24 19.99 9.83
C ALA A 113 -3.10 20.05 10.86
N ASN A 114 -2.85 21.23 11.45
CA ASN A 114 -1.77 21.48 12.41
C ASN A 114 -2.27 21.84 13.82
N GLU A 115 -3.54 21.55 14.14
CA GLU A 115 -4.19 21.92 15.42
C GLU A 115 -4.06 23.41 15.79
N SER A 116 -3.86 24.28 14.79
CA SER A 116 -3.52 25.69 15.00
C SER A 116 -4.09 26.60 13.93
N TYR A 117 -4.60 27.77 14.35
CA TYR A 117 -5.07 28.86 13.49
C TYR A 117 -3.94 29.79 13.01
N ALA A 118 -2.68 29.43 13.27
CA ALA A 118 -1.52 30.21 12.89
C ALA A 118 -1.44 30.50 11.39
N PHE A 119 -0.83 31.64 11.03
CA PHE A 119 -0.41 31.91 9.65
C PHE A 119 0.34 30.71 9.05
N GLY A 120 -0.06 30.31 7.84
CA GLY A 120 0.47 29.15 7.12
C GLY A 120 -0.23 27.83 7.42
N SER A 121 -1.16 27.78 8.38
CA SER A 121 -2.00 26.60 8.62
C SER A 121 -3.08 26.44 7.54
N GLU A 122 -3.58 25.21 7.42
CA GLU A 122 -4.75 24.86 6.60
C GLU A 122 -5.83 24.19 7.45
N ILE A 123 -7.08 24.38 7.02
CA ILE A 123 -8.27 23.78 7.63
C ILE A 123 -9.08 23.08 6.55
N HIS A 124 -9.46 21.84 6.83
CA HIS A 124 -10.21 20.95 5.95
C HIS A 124 -11.66 20.88 6.43
N PHE A 125 -12.62 20.85 5.52
CA PHE A 125 -14.03 20.76 5.84
C PHE A 125 -14.62 19.45 5.34
N ILE A 126 -15.34 18.76 6.22
CA ILE A 126 -16.03 17.51 5.90
C ILE A 126 -17.50 17.67 6.30
N CYS A 127 -18.41 17.34 5.39
CA CYS A 127 -19.84 17.33 5.72
C CYS A 127 -20.24 15.96 6.30
N ASN A 128 -21.24 15.98 7.18
CA ASN A 128 -21.82 14.77 7.76
C ASN A 128 -22.51 13.92 6.67
N GLU A 129 -22.77 12.65 6.98
CA GLU A 129 -23.50 11.77 6.07
C GLU A 129 -24.88 12.37 5.69
N GLY A 130 -25.22 12.28 4.41
CA GLY A 130 -26.44 12.89 3.86
C GLY A 130 -26.33 14.39 3.58
N TYR A 131 -25.13 14.96 3.63
CA TYR A 131 -24.86 16.35 3.23
C TYR A 131 -23.71 16.42 2.22
N TYR A 132 -23.78 17.39 1.31
CA TYR A 132 -22.73 17.67 0.33
C TYR A 132 -22.16 19.08 0.54
N LEU A 133 -20.88 19.25 0.21
CA LEU A 133 -20.13 20.48 0.46
C LEU A 133 -20.32 21.49 -0.68
N ILE A 134 -20.73 22.71 -0.34
CA ILE A 134 -20.80 23.86 -1.25
C ILE A 134 -19.75 24.89 -0.83
N GLY A 135 -18.74 25.07 -1.68
CA GLY A 135 -17.63 25.99 -1.44
C GLY A 135 -16.29 25.30 -1.63
N LYS A 136 -15.26 25.78 -0.92
CA LYS A 136 -13.95 25.13 -0.87
C LYS A 136 -13.88 24.15 0.29
N ASP A 137 -13.35 22.97 0.02
CA ASP A 137 -13.07 21.92 0.99
C ASP A 137 -11.85 22.22 1.87
N ILE A 138 -10.93 23.07 1.38
CA ILE A 138 -9.72 23.48 2.11
C ILE A 138 -9.58 25.00 2.09
N LEU A 139 -9.28 25.59 3.25
CA LEU A 139 -8.89 26.99 3.39
C LEU A 139 -7.48 27.13 3.97
N TYR A 140 -6.76 28.15 3.50
CA TYR A 140 -5.39 28.46 3.93
C TYR A 140 -5.37 29.75 4.73
N CYS A 141 -4.61 29.77 5.83
CA CYS A 141 -4.43 30.97 6.63
C CYS A 141 -3.32 31.83 6.03
N GLU A 142 -3.71 32.90 5.34
CA GLU A 142 -2.84 33.78 4.57
C GLU A 142 -2.69 35.14 5.26
N LEU A 143 -1.66 35.90 4.88
CA LEU A 143 -1.51 37.29 5.32
C LEU A 143 -2.03 38.23 4.25
N LYS A 144 -3.03 39.02 4.62
CA LYS A 144 -3.46 40.18 3.83
C LYS A 144 -2.93 41.43 4.50
N ASP A 145 -1.94 42.05 3.87
CA ASP A 145 -1.10 43.12 4.41
C ASP A 145 -0.34 42.66 5.67
N THR A 146 -0.88 42.93 6.86
CA THR A 146 -0.29 42.53 8.15
C THR A 146 -1.22 41.65 8.98
N VAL A 147 -2.44 41.36 8.51
CA VAL A 147 -3.45 40.62 9.27
C VAL A 147 -3.62 39.22 8.68
N ALA A 148 -3.65 38.20 9.54
CA ALA A 148 -3.96 36.84 9.13
C ALA A 148 -5.45 36.68 8.82
N VAL A 149 -5.77 36.23 7.61
CA VAL A 149 -7.13 35.99 7.13
C VAL A 149 -7.19 34.69 6.34
N TRP A 150 -8.33 34.01 6.41
CA TRP A 150 -8.57 32.81 5.62
C TRP A 150 -8.67 33.15 4.13
N SER A 151 -8.16 32.26 3.29
CA SER A 151 -8.14 32.40 1.83
C SER A 151 -9.52 32.56 1.19
N ASP A 152 -10.58 32.11 1.87
CA ASP A 152 -11.98 32.24 1.44
C ASP A 152 -12.93 32.16 2.64
N LYS A 153 -14.24 32.23 2.37
CA LYS A 153 -15.29 32.00 3.38
C LYS A 153 -15.47 30.49 3.66
N PRO A 154 -15.87 30.12 4.90
CA PRO A 154 -16.20 28.73 5.22
C PRO A 154 -17.30 28.17 4.30
N PRO A 155 -17.23 26.89 3.92
CA PRO A 155 -18.23 26.25 3.07
C PRO A 155 -19.54 25.98 3.82
N ILE A 156 -20.57 25.60 3.08
CA ILE A 156 -21.90 25.24 3.59
C ILE A 156 -22.16 23.76 3.29
N CYS A 157 -22.60 23.01 4.28
CA CYS A 157 -23.08 21.64 4.09
C CYS A 157 -24.59 21.66 3.84
N GLU A 158 -24.99 21.27 2.63
CA GLU A 158 -26.41 21.23 2.23
C GLU A 158 -26.92 19.79 2.16
N LYS A 159 -28.20 19.58 2.47
CA LYS A 159 -28.81 18.25 2.50
C LYS A 159 -28.79 17.62 1.11
N VAL A 160 -28.48 16.34 1.06
CA VAL A 160 -28.63 15.52 -0.13
C VAL A 160 -30.09 15.20 -0.35
N LEU A 161 -30.61 15.62 -1.51
CA LEU A 161 -31.97 15.36 -1.94
C LEU A 161 -31.95 14.70 -3.32
N CYS A 162 -32.71 13.62 -3.49
CA CYS A 162 -32.90 12.95 -4.77
C CYS A 162 -34.24 13.34 -5.40
N THR A 163 -34.23 13.47 -6.73
CA THR A 163 -35.48 13.55 -7.51
C THR A 163 -36.19 12.19 -7.52
N PRO A 164 -37.50 12.14 -7.82
CA PRO A 164 -38.24 10.89 -7.85
C PRO A 164 -37.59 9.86 -8.78
N PRO A 165 -37.64 8.57 -8.42
CA PRO A 165 -36.96 7.54 -9.18
C PRO A 165 -37.66 7.34 -10.56
N PRO A 166 -36.96 6.81 -11.57
CA PRO A 166 -37.53 6.70 -12.92
C PRO A 166 -38.78 5.82 -12.97
N LYS A 167 -39.81 6.25 -13.71
CA LYS A 167 -41.00 5.43 -13.98
C LYS A 167 -40.65 4.33 -14.99
N ILE A 168 -41.03 3.09 -14.68
CA ILE A 168 -40.77 1.91 -15.52
C ILE A 168 -42.04 1.44 -16.23
N LYS A 169 -41.89 0.74 -17.36
CA LYS A 169 -43.03 0.13 -18.06
C LYS A 169 -43.46 -1.14 -17.32
N ASN A 170 -44.77 -1.40 -17.26
CA ASN A 170 -45.36 -2.60 -16.65
C ASN A 170 -44.98 -2.81 -15.18
N GLY A 171 -44.75 -1.72 -14.44
CA GLY A 171 -44.40 -1.76 -13.04
C GLY A 171 -44.54 -0.41 -12.37
N LYS A 172 -44.46 -0.43 -11.05
CA LYS A 172 -44.61 0.73 -10.17
C LYS A 172 -43.64 0.63 -9.00
N HIS A 173 -43.34 1.76 -8.36
CA HIS A 173 -42.57 1.80 -7.12
C HIS A 173 -43.40 2.33 -5.95
N THR A 174 -42.94 2.06 -4.74
CA THR A 174 -43.50 2.67 -3.52
C THR A 174 -43.28 4.19 -3.52
N PHE A 175 -44.16 4.93 -2.85
CA PHE A 175 -44.08 6.40 -2.73
C PHE A 175 -44.12 7.15 -4.08
N SER A 176 -44.96 6.71 -5.02
CA SER A 176 -45.11 7.31 -6.35
C SER A 176 -45.51 8.79 -6.37
N GLU A 177 -46.16 9.26 -5.30
CA GLU A 177 -46.64 10.64 -5.16
C GLU A 177 -45.62 11.58 -4.50
N VAL A 178 -44.49 11.06 -4.02
CA VAL A 178 -43.46 11.85 -3.33
C VAL A 178 -42.56 12.51 -4.37
N GLU A 179 -42.39 13.83 -4.27
CA GLU A 179 -41.60 14.63 -5.22
C GLU A 179 -40.14 14.81 -4.81
N VAL A 180 -39.80 14.63 -3.54
CA VAL A 180 -38.46 14.83 -3.00
C VAL A 180 -38.13 13.71 -2.02
N PHE A 181 -36.99 13.06 -2.22
CA PHE A 181 -36.49 11.98 -1.37
C PHE A 181 -35.23 12.43 -0.64
N GLU A 182 -35.15 12.15 0.66
CA GLU A 182 -33.99 12.45 1.49
C GLU A 182 -32.94 11.32 1.40
N TYR A 183 -31.74 11.58 1.91
CA TYR A 183 -30.66 10.59 1.97
C TYR A 183 -31.11 9.30 2.66
N LEU A 184 -30.75 8.16 2.07
CA LEU A 184 -31.14 6.80 2.48
C LEU A 184 -32.64 6.47 2.38
N ASP A 185 -33.48 7.37 1.87
CA ASP A 185 -34.86 6.99 1.53
C ASP A 185 -34.86 5.85 0.51
N VAL A 186 -35.74 4.87 0.75
CA VAL A 186 -35.79 3.61 0.02
C VAL A 186 -37.08 3.51 -0.78
N VAL A 187 -36.96 3.12 -2.05
CA VAL A 187 -38.09 2.79 -2.91
C VAL A 187 -37.97 1.36 -3.42
N THR A 188 -39.09 0.66 -3.42
CA THR A 188 -39.17 -0.73 -3.88
C THR A 188 -40.05 -0.80 -5.12
N TYR A 189 -39.51 -1.32 -6.21
CA TYR A 189 -40.21 -1.59 -7.45
C TYR A 189 -40.94 -2.93 -7.40
N SER A 190 -42.08 -2.96 -8.08
CA SER A 190 -42.92 -4.14 -8.27
C SER A 190 -43.47 -4.13 -9.69
N CYS A 191 -43.53 -5.30 -10.33
CA CYS A 191 -44.16 -5.41 -11.64
C CYS A 191 -45.68 -5.43 -11.52
N ASP A 192 -46.35 -4.98 -12.58
CA ASP A 192 -47.79 -5.05 -12.70
C ASP A 192 -48.29 -6.50 -12.75
N PRO A 193 -49.59 -6.75 -12.51
CA PRO A 193 -50.17 -8.07 -12.65
C PRO A 193 -49.92 -8.68 -14.04
N ALA A 194 -49.92 -10.02 -14.11
CA ALA A 194 -49.62 -10.74 -15.34
C ALA A 194 -50.56 -10.30 -16.48
N PRO A 195 -50.02 -9.94 -17.67
CA PRO A 195 -50.83 -9.52 -18.81
C PRO A 195 -51.51 -10.70 -19.52
N GLY A 196 -51.21 -11.94 -19.09
CA GLY A 196 -51.68 -13.18 -19.71
C GLY A 196 -51.20 -14.41 -18.92
N PRO A 197 -50.91 -15.55 -19.58
CA PRO A 197 -50.59 -16.81 -18.91
C PRO A 197 -49.17 -16.85 -18.30
N ASP A 198 -48.32 -15.90 -18.66
CA ASP A 198 -46.94 -15.79 -18.21
C ASP A 198 -46.76 -14.40 -17.52
N PRO A 199 -46.24 -14.35 -16.29
CA PRO A 199 -46.10 -13.11 -15.52
C PRO A 199 -44.92 -12.25 -15.99
N PHE A 200 -44.94 -10.97 -15.61
CA PHE A 200 -43.76 -10.13 -15.70
C PHE A 200 -42.69 -10.60 -14.70
N SER A 201 -41.44 -10.61 -15.15
CA SER A 201 -40.25 -10.80 -14.31
C SER A 201 -39.57 -9.47 -14.08
N LEU A 202 -39.14 -9.21 -12.84
CA LEU A 202 -38.34 -8.04 -12.48
C LEU A 202 -36.86 -8.33 -12.73
N ILE A 203 -36.22 -7.55 -13.61
CA ILE A 203 -34.80 -7.68 -13.95
C ILE A 203 -34.04 -6.46 -13.41
N GLY A 204 -33.09 -6.72 -12.52
CA GLY A 204 -32.31 -5.70 -11.81
C GLY A 204 -32.57 -5.75 -10.30
N GLU A 205 -32.08 -4.74 -9.59
CA GLU A 205 -32.36 -4.57 -8.17
C GLU A 205 -33.78 -4.05 -7.96
N SER A 206 -34.56 -4.74 -7.13
CA SER A 206 -35.94 -4.33 -6.82
C SER A 206 -36.00 -3.13 -5.90
N THR A 207 -34.94 -2.87 -5.13
CA THR A 207 -34.91 -1.87 -4.08
C THR A 207 -33.73 -0.95 -4.30
N ILE A 208 -33.99 0.36 -4.37
CA ILE A 208 -32.96 1.38 -4.55
C ILE A 208 -33.13 2.45 -3.47
N TYR A 209 -32.04 3.13 -3.13
CA TYR A 209 -32.02 4.16 -2.10
C TYR A 209 -31.33 5.44 -2.59
N CYS A 210 -31.68 6.59 -2.02
CA CYS A 210 -31.03 7.87 -2.32
C CYS A 210 -29.62 7.90 -1.72
N GLY A 211 -28.60 7.96 -2.58
CA GLY A 211 -27.19 7.98 -2.18
C GLY A 211 -26.64 9.40 -2.00
N ASN A 212 -25.36 9.51 -1.58
CA ASN A 212 -24.70 10.76 -1.18
C ASN A 212 -24.56 11.84 -2.26
N ASN A 213 -24.72 11.51 -3.55
CA ASN A 213 -24.53 12.45 -4.67
C ASN A 213 -25.86 12.89 -5.30
N SER A 214 -26.96 12.88 -4.54
CA SER A 214 -28.31 13.16 -5.08
C SER A 214 -28.72 12.20 -6.22
N THR A 215 -28.17 10.98 -6.20
CA THR A 215 -28.43 9.93 -7.18
C THR A 215 -28.89 8.65 -6.50
N TRP A 216 -29.79 7.92 -7.16
CA TRP A 216 -30.21 6.60 -6.72
C TRP A 216 -29.07 5.57 -6.79
N SER A 217 -29.04 4.64 -5.84
CA SER A 217 -27.96 3.67 -5.68
C SER A 217 -27.79 2.70 -6.86
N HIS A 218 -28.88 2.38 -7.56
CA HIS A 218 -28.87 1.52 -8.75
C HIS A 218 -29.81 2.07 -9.82
N ALA A 219 -29.64 1.60 -11.06
CA ALA A 219 -30.58 1.89 -12.14
C ALA A 219 -31.95 1.25 -11.87
N ALA A 220 -33.02 1.88 -12.36
CA ALA A 220 -34.37 1.33 -12.24
C ALA A 220 -34.47 -0.03 -12.95
N PRO A 221 -35.15 -1.02 -12.34
CA PRO A 221 -35.27 -2.35 -12.92
C PRO A 221 -36.23 -2.38 -14.12
N GLU A 222 -36.19 -3.47 -14.89
CA GLU A 222 -37.13 -3.71 -15.99
C GLU A 222 -38.20 -4.73 -15.59
N CYS A 223 -39.44 -4.49 -16.02
CA CYS A 223 -40.53 -5.47 -15.94
C CYS A 223 -40.92 -5.95 -17.34
N LYS A 224 -40.51 -7.17 -17.68
CA LYS A 224 -40.86 -7.83 -18.96
C LYS A 224 -41.10 -9.32 -18.77
N VAL A 225 -41.82 -9.92 -19.70
CA VAL A 225 -42.05 -11.38 -19.68
C VAL A 225 -40.75 -12.06 -20.11
N VAL A 226 -40.16 -12.83 -19.19
CA VAL A 226 -38.97 -13.66 -19.45
C VAL A 226 -39.37 -15.10 -19.32
N LYS A 227 -39.22 -15.88 -20.39
CA LYS A 227 -39.59 -17.29 -20.39
C LYS A 227 -38.65 -18.10 -21.26
N CYS A 228 -37.85 -18.95 -20.61
CA CYS A 228 -36.94 -19.83 -21.32
C CYS A 228 -37.67 -21.06 -21.89
N ARG A 229 -37.14 -21.56 -23.01
CA ARG A 229 -37.58 -22.82 -23.62
C ARG A 229 -37.39 -23.98 -22.65
N PHE A 230 -38.23 -25.01 -22.77
CA PHE A 230 -38.05 -26.24 -21.99
C PHE A 230 -36.69 -26.88 -22.33
N PRO A 231 -35.78 -27.06 -21.36
CA PRO A 231 -34.46 -27.59 -21.63
C PRO A 231 -34.52 -29.12 -21.75
N VAL A 232 -34.16 -29.64 -22.92
CA VAL A 232 -34.13 -31.09 -23.22
C VAL A 232 -32.67 -31.51 -23.41
N VAL A 233 -32.24 -32.53 -22.67
CA VAL A 233 -30.91 -33.14 -22.78
C VAL A 233 -31.09 -34.60 -23.16
N GLU A 234 -30.66 -34.98 -24.36
CA GLU A 234 -30.69 -36.37 -24.80
C GLU A 234 -29.68 -37.22 -24.03
N ASN A 235 -30.04 -38.45 -23.65
CA ASN A 235 -29.21 -39.34 -22.80
C ASN A 235 -28.83 -38.72 -21.45
N GLY A 236 -29.69 -37.84 -20.93
CA GLY A 236 -29.58 -37.24 -19.63
C GLY A 236 -30.94 -37.02 -18.98
N LYS A 237 -30.92 -36.68 -17.70
CA LYS A 237 -32.11 -36.49 -16.87
C LYS A 237 -31.98 -35.18 -16.11
N GLN A 238 -33.09 -34.46 -16.04
CA GLN A 238 -33.21 -33.33 -15.14
C GLN A 238 -33.28 -33.84 -13.70
N ILE A 239 -32.43 -33.32 -12.82
CA ILE A 239 -32.34 -33.74 -11.42
C ILE A 239 -32.85 -32.66 -10.45
N SER A 240 -32.98 -31.41 -10.89
CA SER A 240 -33.51 -30.32 -10.08
C SER A 240 -34.27 -29.29 -10.92
N GLY A 241 -35.08 -28.45 -10.25
CA GLY A 241 -35.82 -27.36 -10.89
C GLY A 241 -37.00 -27.83 -11.76
N PHE A 242 -37.68 -28.92 -11.41
CA PHE A 242 -38.77 -29.48 -12.22
C PHE A 242 -39.93 -28.50 -12.43
N GLY A 243 -40.42 -28.36 -13.66
CA GLY A 243 -41.53 -27.48 -13.98
C GLY A 243 -41.92 -27.51 -15.46
N LYS A 244 -43.11 -27.00 -15.79
CA LYS A 244 -43.58 -26.87 -17.19
C LYS A 244 -43.16 -25.54 -17.84
N LYS A 245 -42.83 -24.54 -17.02
CA LYS A 245 -42.48 -23.18 -17.45
C LYS A 245 -41.32 -22.69 -16.60
N PHE A 246 -40.37 -22.00 -17.23
CA PHE A 246 -39.15 -21.49 -16.61
C PHE A 246 -39.04 -20.00 -16.88
N TYR A 247 -39.02 -19.20 -15.83
CA TYR A 247 -38.94 -17.73 -15.91
C TYR A 247 -37.55 -17.24 -15.47
N TYR A 248 -37.36 -15.93 -15.40
CA TYR A 248 -36.08 -15.32 -15.03
C TYR A 248 -35.49 -15.92 -13.74
N LYS A 249 -34.17 -16.18 -13.75
CA LYS A 249 -33.38 -16.84 -12.70
C LYS A 249 -33.82 -18.27 -12.34
N ALA A 250 -34.74 -18.88 -13.08
CA ALA A 250 -35.03 -20.30 -12.93
C ALA A 250 -33.75 -21.11 -13.16
N THR A 251 -33.45 -22.03 -12.24
CA THR A 251 -32.25 -22.86 -12.27
C THR A 251 -32.63 -24.31 -12.50
N VAL A 252 -31.96 -24.97 -13.44
CA VAL A 252 -32.17 -26.38 -13.76
C VAL A 252 -30.83 -27.09 -13.76
N MET A 253 -30.79 -28.31 -13.20
CA MET A 253 -29.60 -29.15 -13.24
C MET A 253 -29.85 -30.49 -13.92
N PHE A 254 -28.80 -31.02 -14.54
CA PHE A 254 -28.82 -32.26 -15.33
C PHE A 254 -27.77 -33.26 -14.88
N GLU A 255 -28.10 -34.54 -15.07
CA GLU A 255 -27.18 -35.66 -14.92
C GLU A 255 -27.28 -36.55 -16.17
N CYS A 256 -26.15 -37.03 -16.69
CA CYS A 256 -26.16 -37.92 -17.85
C CYS A 256 -26.49 -39.36 -17.45
N ASP A 257 -27.14 -40.09 -18.37
CA ASP A 257 -27.40 -41.51 -18.19
C ASP A 257 -26.10 -42.33 -18.15
N LYS A 258 -26.18 -43.54 -17.59
CA LYS A 258 -25.03 -44.45 -17.46
C LYS A 258 -24.34 -44.66 -18.81
N GLY A 259 -23.03 -44.43 -18.86
CA GLY A 259 -22.20 -44.57 -20.06
C GLY A 259 -22.12 -43.32 -20.94
N TYR A 260 -22.68 -42.21 -20.47
CA TYR A 260 -22.50 -40.87 -21.05
C TYR A 260 -21.81 -39.95 -20.05
N TYR A 261 -21.09 -38.95 -20.56
CA TYR A 261 -20.51 -37.87 -19.77
C TYR A 261 -21.08 -36.53 -20.20
N LEU A 262 -21.13 -35.59 -19.26
CA LEU A 262 -21.68 -34.25 -19.48
C LEU A 262 -20.65 -33.37 -20.19
N ASN A 263 -21.07 -32.73 -21.29
CA ASN A 263 -20.31 -31.70 -21.99
C ASN A 263 -20.99 -30.34 -21.82
N GLY A 264 -20.35 -29.45 -21.07
CA GLY A 264 -20.88 -28.16 -20.63
C GLY A 264 -21.07 -28.11 -19.12
N SER A 265 -21.91 -27.19 -18.65
CA SER A 265 -22.26 -27.04 -17.24
C SER A 265 -23.43 -27.95 -16.86
N ASP A 266 -23.38 -28.55 -15.69
CA ASP A 266 -24.47 -29.35 -15.11
C ASP A 266 -25.63 -28.48 -14.65
N LYS A 267 -25.37 -27.19 -14.40
CA LYS A 267 -26.33 -26.18 -13.97
C LYS A 267 -26.50 -25.11 -15.03
N ILE A 268 -27.75 -24.80 -15.37
CA ILE A 268 -28.12 -23.70 -16.27
C ILE A 268 -29.13 -22.76 -15.61
N VAL A 269 -29.07 -21.46 -15.93
CA VAL A 269 -29.93 -20.41 -15.38
C VAL A 269 -30.66 -19.68 -16.52
N CYS A 270 -31.95 -19.40 -16.35
CA CYS A 270 -32.73 -18.66 -17.32
C CYS A 270 -32.46 -17.15 -17.18
N GLU A 271 -31.82 -16.57 -18.18
CA GLU A 271 -31.37 -15.19 -18.18
C GLU A 271 -32.43 -14.19 -18.67
N SER A 272 -32.16 -12.91 -18.45
CA SER A 272 -33.06 -11.79 -18.76
C SER A 272 -33.49 -11.69 -20.23
N ASN A 273 -32.73 -12.30 -21.15
CA ASN A 273 -33.00 -12.38 -22.58
C ASN A 273 -33.81 -13.63 -22.99
N SER A 274 -34.38 -14.37 -22.02
CA SER A 274 -35.11 -15.63 -22.24
C SER A 274 -34.27 -16.76 -22.85
N THR A 275 -32.96 -16.74 -22.59
CA THR A 275 -32.04 -17.82 -22.97
C THR A 275 -31.43 -18.48 -21.74
N TRP A 276 -30.96 -19.72 -21.91
CA TRP A 276 -30.24 -20.43 -20.86
C TRP A 276 -28.76 -20.06 -20.91
N ASP A 277 -28.22 -19.62 -19.77
CA ASP A 277 -26.80 -19.36 -19.60
C ASP A 277 -26.26 -20.11 -18.36
N PRO A 278 -25.19 -20.90 -18.49
CA PRO A 278 -24.61 -21.37 -19.75
C PRO A 278 -25.62 -22.15 -20.62
N PRO A 279 -25.33 -22.38 -21.92
CA PRO A 279 -26.25 -23.07 -22.81
C PRO A 279 -26.53 -24.51 -22.34
N VAL A 280 -27.71 -25.02 -22.72
CA VAL A 280 -28.16 -26.38 -22.38
C VAL A 280 -27.06 -27.42 -22.73
N PRO A 281 -26.61 -28.25 -21.77
CA PRO A 281 -25.50 -29.17 -21.97
C PRO A 281 -25.86 -30.36 -22.87
N LYS A 282 -24.85 -31.12 -23.28
CA LYS A 282 -25.02 -32.34 -24.08
C LYS A 282 -24.41 -33.54 -23.34
N CYS A 283 -25.09 -34.68 -23.35
CA CYS A 283 -24.53 -35.93 -22.88
C CYS A 283 -23.89 -36.68 -24.06
N LEU A 284 -22.58 -36.91 -23.99
CA LEU A 284 -21.80 -37.58 -25.03
C LEU A 284 -21.44 -38.99 -24.57
N LYS A 285 -21.49 -39.96 -25.49
CA LYS A 285 -21.23 -41.36 -25.16
C LYS A 285 -19.76 -41.57 -24.81
N GLY A 286 -19.49 -42.32 -23.75
CA GLY A 286 -18.15 -42.69 -23.30
C GLY A 286 -17.74 -41.99 -22.01
N TYR A 287 -16.45 -41.76 -21.86
CA TYR A 287 -15.84 -41.07 -20.71
C TYR A 287 -15.36 -39.69 -21.17
N PRO A 288 -15.33 -38.69 -20.27
CA PRO A 288 -14.72 -37.42 -20.62
C PRO A 288 -13.29 -37.72 -21.09
N LYS A 289 -12.95 -37.21 -22.28
CA LYS A 289 -11.53 -37.14 -22.65
C LYS A 289 -10.86 -36.37 -21.52
N PRO A 290 -9.82 -36.92 -20.87
CA PRO A 290 -8.98 -36.10 -20.01
C PRO A 290 -8.62 -34.86 -20.84
N ASP A 291 -8.77 -33.67 -20.28
CA ASP A 291 -8.10 -32.50 -20.83
C ASP A 291 -6.67 -32.97 -21.12
N GLU A 292 -6.23 -32.86 -22.37
CA GLU A 292 -4.87 -33.22 -22.75
C GLU A 292 -3.96 -32.50 -21.77
N GLY A 293 -3.42 -33.30 -20.85
CA GLY A 293 -2.81 -32.78 -19.65
C GLY A 293 -1.60 -31.96 -20.06
N ILE A 294 -1.22 -31.05 -19.16
CA ILE A 294 -0.10 -30.09 -19.16
C ILE A 294 1.23 -30.58 -19.79
N LEU A 295 1.40 -31.87 -20.09
CA LEU A 295 2.57 -32.41 -20.78
C LEU A 295 2.65 -32.02 -22.27
N ASP A 296 1.52 -31.82 -22.95
CA ASP A 296 1.49 -31.43 -24.38
C ASP A 296 1.62 -29.90 -24.58
N SER A 297 1.67 -29.11 -23.50
CA SER A 297 1.94 -27.67 -23.54
C SER A 297 3.40 -27.28 -23.29
N LEU A 298 4.26 -28.27 -23.01
CA LEU A 298 5.69 -28.06 -22.86
C LEU A 298 6.34 -28.28 -24.22
N ASP A 299 6.94 -27.22 -24.77
CA ASP A 299 7.70 -27.32 -26.02
C ASP A 299 8.72 -28.46 -25.96
N ASP A 300 9.00 -29.10 -27.11
CA ASP A 300 9.96 -30.21 -27.22
C ASP A 300 11.32 -29.93 -26.55
N TRP A 301 11.76 -28.66 -26.53
CA TRP A 301 13.00 -28.24 -25.87
C TRP A 301 12.91 -28.28 -24.35
N VAL A 302 11.75 -28.03 -23.76
CA VAL A 302 11.51 -28.12 -22.31
C VAL A 302 11.54 -29.58 -21.87
N ILE A 303 10.91 -30.47 -22.64
CA ILE A 303 10.97 -31.91 -22.42
C ILE A 303 12.43 -32.39 -22.51
N ALA A 304 13.18 -31.93 -23.51
CA ALA A 304 14.61 -32.25 -23.65
C ALA A 304 15.43 -31.77 -22.44
N LEU A 305 15.18 -30.56 -21.92
CA LEU A 305 15.87 -30.06 -20.71
C LEU A 305 15.56 -30.89 -19.47
N ILE A 306 14.30 -31.28 -19.26
CA ILE A 306 13.90 -32.13 -18.13
C ILE A 306 14.64 -33.47 -18.21
N VAL A 307 14.69 -34.07 -19.41
CA VAL A 307 15.43 -35.33 -19.63
C VAL A 307 16.93 -35.15 -19.37
N ILE A 308 17.55 -34.05 -19.83
CA ILE A 308 18.97 -33.75 -19.58
C ILE A 308 19.23 -33.60 -18.09
N VAL A 309 18.39 -32.87 -17.35
CA VAL A 309 18.54 -32.69 -15.90
C VAL A 309 18.45 -34.03 -15.17
N ILE A 310 17.51 -34.90 -15.56
CA ILE A 310 17.39 -36.25 -14.98
C ILE A 310 18.64 -37.08 -15.28
N VAL A 311 19.12 -37.08 -16.52
CA VAL A 311 20.32 -37.84 -16.92
C VAL A 311 21.57 -37.36 -16.18
N VAL A 312 21.75 -36.03 -16.04
CA VAL A 312 22.86 -35.45 -15.29
C VAL A 312 22.76 -35.80 -13.80
N ALA A 313 21.57 -35.71 -13.20
CA ALA A 313 21.35 -36.08 -11.81
C ALA A 313 21.69 -37.56 -11.57
N VAL A 314 21.23 -38.47 -12.44
CA VAL A 314 21.56 -39.89 -12.38
C VAL A 314 23.07 -40.11 -12.53
N ALA A 315 23.72 -39.44 -13.48
CA ALA A 315 25.17 -39.54 -13.66
C ALA A 315 25.94 -39.06 -12.41
N VAL A 316 25.53 -37.94 -11.79
CA VAL A 316 26.12 -37.42 -10.56
C VAL A 316 25.94 -38.43 -9.41
N ILE A 317 24.75 -39.02 -9.27
CA ILE A 317 24.47 -40.07 -8.28
C ILE A 317 25.38 -41.28 -8.54
N CYS A 318 25.49 -41.76 -9.78
CA CYS A 318 26.35 -42.87 -10.14
C CYS A 318 27.83 -42.57 -9.84
N VAL A 319 28.32 -41.36 -10.13
CA VAL A 319 29.69 -40.96 -9.81
C VAL A 319 29.91 -40.88 -8.30
N ALA A 320 28.95 -40.35 -7.54
CA ALA A 320 29.02 -40.30 -6.08
C ALA A 320 29.06 -41.72 -5.49
N LEU A 321 28.20 -42.63 -5.96
CA LEU A 321 28.20 -44.04 -5.58
C LEU A 321 29.52 -44.72 -5.95
N TYR A 322 30.05 -44.46 -7.16
CA TYR A 322 31.33 -45.00 -7.59
C TYR A 322 32.49 -44.50 -6.70
N ARG A 323 32.49 -43.21 -6.33
CA ARG A 323 33.47 -42.62 -5.41
C ARG A 323 33.37 -43.24 -4.01
N LEU A 324 32.16 -43.50 -3.51
CA LEU A 324 31.95 -44.20 -2.24
C LEU A 324 32.47 -45.64 -2.28
N LEU A 325 32.26 -46.36 -3.40
CA LEU A 325 32.81 -47.71 -3.59
C LEU A 325 34.35 -47.71 -3.67
N GLN A 326 34.96 -46.72 -4.33
CA GLN A 326 36.42 -46.56 -4.35
C GLN A 326 36.99 -46.17 -2.97
N GLY A 327 36.25 -45.37 -2.19
CA GLY A 327 36.59 -45.08 -0.79
C GLY A 327 36.63 -46.34 0.08
N ARG A 328 35.68 -47.28 -0.13
CA ARG A 328 35.70 -48.60 0.54
C ARG A 328 36.89 -49.46 0.11
N LYS A 329 37.29 -49.44 -1.18
CA LYS A 329 38.51 -50.14 -1.65
C LYS A 329 39.81 -49.58 -1.07
N LYS A 330 39.91 -48.25 -0.85
CA LYS A 330 41.08 -47.66 -0.18
C LYS A 330 41.14 -48.00 1.32
N LYS A 331 40.00 -48.15 1.99
CA LYS A 331 39.94 -48.60 3.39
C LYS A 331 40.32 -50.08 3.54
N GLY A 332 39.93 -50.94 2.59
CA GLY A 332 40.34 -52.35 2.55
C GLY A 332 41.83 -52.60 2.26
N LYS A 333 42.56 -51.63 1.70
CA LYS A 333 44.02 -51.73 1.45
C LYS A 333 44.89 -51.12 2.56
N ALA A 334 44.27 -50.46 3.55
CA ALA A 334 44.96 -49.90 4.70
C ALA A 334 45.10 -50.92 5.86
N ASP A 335 44.19 -51.89 5.99
CA ASP A 335 44.28 -52.95 7.00
C ASP A 335 45.31 -54.03 6.65
N ASP A 336 45.48 -54.41 5.37
CA ASP A 336 46.52 -55.37 4.93
C ASP A 336 47.96 -54.83 5.07
N GLY A 337 48.13 -53.51 5.25
CA GLY A 337 49.43 -52.87 5.48
C GLY A 337 49.87 -52.82 6.94
N ALA A 338 48.94 -53.04 7.89
CA ALA A 338 49.23 -53.02 9.32
C ALA A 338 49.62 -54.41 9.86
N GLU A 339 49.26 -55.49 9.18
CA GLU A 339 49.56 -56.86 9.61
C GLU A 339 50.99 -57.32 9.24
N TYR A 340 51.61 -56.73 8.21
CA TYR A 340 52.97 -57.06 7.80
C TYR A 340 54.08 -56.38 8.63
N ALA A 341 53.75 -55.36 9.43
CA ALA A 341 54.70 -54.63 10.28
C ALA A 341 54.92 -55.26 11.67
N THR A 342 54.13 -56.29 12.04
CA THR A 342 54.22 -56.94 13.37
C THR A 342 55.05 -58.23 13.34
N TYR A 343 55.43 -58.74 12.16
CA TYR A 343 56.21 -59.98 11.99
C TYR A 343 57.74 -59.80 11.91
N GLN A 344 58.25 -58.56 11.87
CA GLN A 344 59.68 -58.26 11.70
C GLN A 344 60.43 -57.89 13.01
N THR A 345 59.83 -58.10 14.19
CA THR A 345 60.45 -57.73 15.49
C THR A 345 60.70 -58.92 16.45
N LYS A 346 60.73 -60.16 15.95
CA LYS A 346 61.12 -61.35 16.73
C LYS A 346 61.98 -62.33 15.91
N LEU A 347 63.25 -61.98 15.72
CA LEU A 347 64.34 -62.91 15.36
C LEU A 347 65.67 -62.23 15.70
N THR A 348 66.15 -62.43 16.93
CA THR A 348 67.57 -62.23 17.30
C THR A 348 68.10 -63.56 17.82
N PRO A 349 69.25 -64.08 17.32
CA PRO A 349 69.72 -65.44 17.59
C PRO A 349 70.51 -65.56 18.90
N PRO A 350 70.76 -66.79 19.40
CA PRO A 350 71.44 -67.04 20.67
C PRO A 350 72.96 -66.84 20.54
N ALA A 351 73.56 -66.25 21.58
CA ALA A 351 75.00 -66.20 21.77
C ALA A 351 75.48 -67.42 22.55
N GLU A 352 76.46 -68.08 21.95
CA GLU A 352 77.33 -69.15 22.42
C GLU A 352 78.24 -68.67 23.56
N GLN A 353 78.33 -69.43 24.67
CA GLN A 353 79.56 -69.51 25.47
C GLN A 353 79.81 -70.93 25.98
N ARG A 354 81.08 -71.30 25.83
CA ARG A 354 81.78 -72.54 26.16
C ARG A 354 82.59 -72.27 27.44
N GLY A 355 82.62 -73.19 28.40
CA GLY A 355 83.47 -73.13 29.59
C GLY A 355 82.77 -73.63 30.84
#